data_AF-A0A2H5QLA4-F1
#
_entry.id   AF-A0A2H5QLA4-F1
#
_cell.length_a   1.000
_cell.length_b   1.000
_cell.length_c   1.000
_cell.angle_alpha   90.00
_cell.angle_beta   90.00
_cell.angle_gamma   90.00
#
_symmetry.space_group_name_H-M   'P 1'
#
loop_
_entity.id
_entity.type
_entity.pdbx_description
1 polymer ?
#
loop_
_entity_poly.entity_id
_entity_poly.type
_entity_poly.pdbx_seq_one_letter_code
_entity_poly.pdbx_strand_id
1 'polypeptide(L)'
;MDKCLEIDQLRNNLKAAEVESYPSQEELKSKIEMLSLELHCAHKKSEIFQKELTFLSKEREDLLVQTRELDKGSDENNDSKKIINQLLIVTKERDSLMTQIEEQRRYVVKVEHLRKNCSDELLEAKVRVEELTRRISNMEVKEHIDKVSNNKEKAKLQMMLRGTQAQLDAFRFRYKQAVDDSDIMNKKFEEASANLKDRLASKGIEVLNLKKQLAGAMKQ
;
A
#
# COMPACT_ATOMS: atom_id res chain seq x y z
N MET A 1 -4.74 -154.57 -53.50
CA MET A 1 -3.31 -154.33 -53.20
C MET A 1 -3.15 -152.83 -52.96
N ASP A 2 -3.98 -152.25 -52.07
CA ASP A 2 -4.33 -150.81 -52.19
C ASP A 2 -4.23 -150.02 -50.87
N LYS A 3 -4.17 -150.69 -49.70
CA LYS A 3 -4.11 -150.01 -48.40
C LYS A 3 -2.72 -149.55 -47.98
N CYS A 4 -1.64 -150.17 -48.48
CA CYS A 4 -0.27 -149.73 -48.16
C CYS A 4 0.12 -148.44 -48.89
N LEU A 5 -0.36 -148.22 -50.12
CA LEU A 5 -0.08 -147.01 -50.88
C LEU A 5 -0.78 -145.77 -50.28
N GLU A 6 -2.01 -145.92 -49.79
CA GLU A 6 -2.79 -144.84 -49.19
C GLU A 6 -2.20 -144.33 -47.87
N ILE A 7 -1.63 -145.22 -47.04
CA ILE A 7 -0.95 -144.85 -45.79
C ILE A 7 0.35 -144.09 -46.06
N ASP A 8 1.13 -144.51 -47.05
CA ASP A 8 2.38 -143.81 -47.43
C ASP A 8 2.08 -142.46 -48.10
N GLN A 9 0.97 -142.34 -48.85
CA GLN A 9 0.52 -141.08 -49.42
C GLN A 9 0.00 -140.11 -48.35
N LEU A 10 -0.78 -140.58 -47.38
CA LEU A 10 -1.25 -139.77 -46.26
C LEU A 10 -0.10 -139.34 -45.34
N ARG A 11 0.92 -140.19 -45.12
CA ARG A 11 2.14 -139.79 -44.38
C ARG A 11 2.94 -138.73 -45.11
N ASN A 12 3.09 -138.85 -46.43
CA ASN A 12 3.79 -137.85 -47.23
C ASN A 12 3.00 -136.55 -47.30
N ASN A 13 1.67 -136.59 -47.38
CA ASN A 13 0.82 -135.41 -47.35
C ASN A 13 0.82 -134.74 -45.97
N LEU A 14 0.85 -135.50 -44.88
CA LEU A 14 0.96 -134.95 -43.52
C LEU A 14 2.33 -134.30 -43.29
N LYS A 15 3.42 -134.94 -43.77
CA LYS A 15 4.76 -134.34 -43.76
C LYS A 15 4.86 -133.11 -44.65
N ALA A 16 4.23 -133.12 -45.82
CA ALA A 16 4.20 -131.96 -46.71
C ALA A 16 3.41 -130.80 -46.07
N ALA A 17 2.29 -131.09 -45.41
CA ALA A 17 1.50 -130.10 -44.68
C ALA A 17 2.22 -129.57 -43.42
N GLU A 18 2.98 -130.39 -42.69
CA GLU A 18 3.84 -129.92 -41.58
C GLU A 18 5.00 -129.04 -42.11
N VAL A 19 5.62 -129.43 -43.23
CA VAL A 19 6.71 -128.68 -43.87
C VAL A 19 6.20 -127.37 -44.50
N GLU A 20 4.96 -127.32 -45.00
CA GLU A 20 4.30 -126.08 -45.46
C GLU A 20 3.77 -125.22 -44.30
N SER A 21 3.34 -125.83 -43.20
CA SER A 21 2.78 -125.11 -42.03
C SER A 21 3.87 -124.46 -41.19
N TYR A 22 5.05 -125.07 -41.07
CA TYR A 22 6.14 -124.57 -40.21
C TYR A 22 6.62 -123.15 -40.60
N PRO A 23 6.87 -122.81 -41.89
CA PRO A 23 7.20 -121.44 -42.30
C PRO A 23 6.12 -120.43 -41.96
N SER A 24 4.85 -120.79 -42.17
CA SER A 24 3.71 -119.90 -41.89
C SER A 24 3.49 -119.66 -40.39
N GLN A 25 3.74 -120.67 -39.56
CA GLN A 25 3.68 -120.57 -38.10
C GLN A 25 4.83 -119.74 -37.52
N GLU A 26 6.03 -119.88 -38.10
CA GLU A 26 7.20 -119.08 -37.72
C GLU A 26 7.07 -117.62 -38.17
N GLU A 27 6.47 -117.36 -39.34
CA GLU A 27 6.11 -116.02 -39.81
C GLU A 27 5.04 -115.36 -38.91
N LEU A 28 4.01 -116.12 -38.50
CA LEU A 28 2.99 -115.64 -37.58
C LEU A 28 3.58 -115.30 -36.20
N LYS A 29 4.49 -116.16 -35.71
CA LYS A 29 5.21 -115.95 -34.45
C LYS A 29 6.10 -114.71 -34.51
N SER A 30 6.82 -114.52 -35.61
CA SER A 30 7.63 -113.30 -35.85
C SER A 30 6.75 -112.04 -35.91
N LYS A 31 5.57 -112.10 -36.55
CA LYS A 31 4.60 -110.99 -36.55
C LYS A 31 4.03 -110.71 -35.16
N ILE A 32 3.75 -111.74 -34.36
CA ILE A 32 3.28 -111.58 -32.98
C ILE A 32 4.36 -110.97 -32.09
N GLU A 33 5.62 -111.39 -32.23
CA GLU A 33 6.76 -110.77 -31.52
C GLU A 33 6.97 -109.31 -31.95
N MET A 34 6.89 -109.02 -33.25
CA MET A 34 6.97 -107.65 -33.78
C MET A 34 5.84 -106.76 -33.23
N LEU A 35 4.60 -107.24 -33.25
CA LEU A 35 3.44 -106.53 -32.70
C LEU A 35 3.57 -106.34 -31.18
N SER A 36 4.12 -107.32 -30.46
CA SER A 36 4.37 -107.20 -29.01
C SER A 36 5.42 -106.13 -28.69
N LEU A 37 6.50 -106.06 -29.49
CA LEU A 37 7.51 -105.02 -29.38
C LEU A 37 6.94 -103.63 -29.71
N GLU A 38 6.08 -103.53 -30.72
CA GLU A 38 5.44 -102.29 -31.14
C GLU A 38 4.42 -101.80 -30.11
N LEU A 39 3.59 -102.70 -29.55
CA LEU A 39 2.67 -102.42 -28.45
C LEU A 39 3.44 -101.90 -27.22
N HIS A 40 4.53 -102.58 -26.85
CA HIS A 40 5.37 -102.16 -25.72
C HIS A 40 6.06 -100.81 -25.97
N CYS A 41 6.48 -100.54 -27.20
CA CYS A 41 7.02 -99.23 -27.60
C CYS A 41 5.97 -98.12 -27.52
N ALA A 42 4.74 -98.38 -28.00
CA ALA A 42 3.62 -97.45 -27.90
C ALA A 42 3.22 -97.18 -26.45
N HIS A 43 3.20 -98.21 -25.59
CA HIS A 43 2.91 -98.06 -24.17
C HIS A 43 3.94 -97.16 -23.47
N LYS A 44 5.24 -97.36 -23.73
CA LYS A 44 6.30 -96.48 -23.22
C LYS A 44 6.14 -95.03 -23.66
N LYS A 45 5.77 -94.78 -24.93
CA LYS A 45 5.49 -93.42 -25.43
C LYS A 45 4.28 -92.80 -24.72
N SER A 46 3.22 -93.57 -24.53
CA SER A 46 2.01 -93.11 -23.81
C SER A 46 2.32 -92.73 -22.36
N GLU A 47 3.17 -93.49 -21.67
CA GLU A 47 3.62 -93.14 -20.32
C GLU A 47 4.43 -91.85 -20.27
N ILE A 48 5.28 -91.60 -21.27
CA ILE A 48 6.06 -90.35 -21.38
C ILE A 48 5.12 -89.17 -21.59
N PHE A 49 4.19 -89.27 -22.55
CA PHE A 49 3.22 -88.19 -22.81
C PHE A 49 2.31 -87.93 -21.60
N GLN A 50 1.91 -88.97 -20.86
CA GLN A 50 1.12 -88.80 -19.65
C GLN A 50 1.88 -87.97 -18.59
N LYS A 51 3.20 -88.19 -18.44
CA LYS A 51 4.06 -87.44 -17.52
C LYS A 51 4.26 -85.98 -17.97
N GLU A 52 4.44 -85.74 -19.26
CA GLU A 52 4.52 -84.39 -19.80
C GLU A 52 3.20 -83.63 -19.60
N LEU A 53 2.07 -84.29 -19.81
CA LEU A 53 0.75 -83.67 -19.65
C LEU A 53 0.46 -83.29 -18.20
N THR A 54 0.86 -84.12 -17.22
CA THR A 54 0.73 -83.76 -15.80
C THR A 54 1.68 -82.63 -15.39
N PHE A 55 2.90 -82.61 -15.93
CA PHE A 55 3.84 -81.51 -15.73
C PHE A 55 3.28 -80.19 -16.27
N LEU A 56 2.85 -80.17 -17.54
CA LEU A 56 2.27 -78.99 -18.19
C LEU A 56 0.99 -78.53 -17.51
N SER A 57 0.14 -79.46 -17.06
CA SER A 57 -1.06 -79.10 -16.30
C SER A 57 -0.73 -78.41 -14.99
N LYS A 58 0.35 -78.82 -14.32
CA LYS A 58 0.80 -78.19 -13.08
C LYS A 58 1.39 -76.81 -13.35
N GLU A 59 2.25 -76.67 -14.35
CA GLU A 59 2.82 -75.39 -14.78
C GLU A 59 1.74 -74.39 -15.18
N ARG A 60 0.73 -74.84 -15.93
CA ARG A 60 -0.43 -74.00 -16.27
C ARG A 60 -1.15 -73.53 -15.02
N GLU A 61 -1.37 -74.39 -14.03
CA GLU A 61 -2.06 -74.02 -12.80
C GLU A 61 -1.24 -72.99 -11.99
N ASP A 62 0.07 -73.21 -11.88
CA ASP A 62 1.00 -72.28 -11.20
C ASP A 62 1.00 -70.89 -11.88
N LEU A 63 1.08 -70.85 -13.21
CA LEU A 63 0.99 -69.60 -13.98
C LEU A 63 -0.37 -68.90 -13.83
N LEU A 64 -1.45 -69.67 -13.70
CA LEU A 64 -2.80 -69.13 -13.52
C LEU A 64 -2.97 -68.49 -12.14
N VAL A 65 -2.36 -69.09 -11.10
CA VAL A 65 -2.25 -68.48 -9.77
C VAL A 65 -1.47 -67.18 -9.85
N GLN A 66 -0.30 -67.17 -10.49
CA GLN A 66 0.55 -65.98 -10.63
C GLN A 66 -0.17 -64.85 -11.40
N THR A 67 -0.95 -65.19 -12.43
CA THR A 67 -1.76 -64.23 -13.19
C THR A 67 -2.84 -63.60 -12.31
N ARG A 68 -3.54 -64.41 -11.49
CA ARG A 68 -4.54 -63.89 -10.54
C ARG A 68 -3.92 -63.02 -9.44
N GLU A 69 -2.70 -63.29 -9.01
CA GLU A 69 -1.97 -62.47 -8.04
C GLU A 69 -1.56 -61.12 -8.62
N LEU A 70 -1.09 -61.09 -9.87
CA LEU A 70 -0.78 -59.86 -10.60
C LEU A 70 -2.03 -59.00 -10.83
N ASP A 71 -3.17 -59.60 -11.16
CA ASP A 71 -4.45 -58.88 -11.29
C ASP A 71 -4.92 -58.29 -9.97
N LYS A 72 -4.66 -58.95 -8.82
CA LYS A 72 -4.92 -58.37 -7.48
C LYS A 72 -3.97 -57.21 -7.15
N GLY A 73 -2.73 -57.24 -7.66
CA GLY A 73 -1.80 -56.10 -7.59
C GLY A 73 -2.30 -54.85 -8.33
N SER A 74 -3.33 -54.95 -9.18
CA SER A 74 -3.94 -53.79 -9.84
C SER A 74 -4.64 -52.82 -8.89
N ASP A 75 -4.87 -53.19 -7.61
CA ASP A 75 -5.31 -52.24 -6.58
C ASP A 75 -4.26 -51.13 -6.30
N GLU A 76 -2.98 -51.34 -6.63
CA GLU A 76 -1.95 -50.28 -6.60
C GLU A 76 -2.26 -49.12 -7.57
N ASN A 77 -3.08 -49.37 -8.60
CA ASN A 77 -3.59 -48.35 -9.52
C ASN A 77 -4.53 -47.35 -8.81
N ASN A 78 -5.25 -47.77 -7.77
CA ASN A 78 -6.13 -46.87 -7.00
C ASN A 78 -5.33 -45.92 -6.11
N ASP A 79 -4.27 -46.40 -5.45
CA ASP A 79 -3.40 -45.55 -4.63
C ASP A 79 -2.62 -44.55 -5.49
N SER A 80 -2.12 -44.99 -6.65
CA SER A 80 -1.49 -44.09 -7.64
C SER A 80 -2.46 -43.00 -8.11
N LYS A 81 -3.71 -43.35 -8.45
CA LYS A 81 -4.76 -42.36 -8.80
C LYS A 81 -5.07 -41.40 -7.66
N LYS A 82 -5.12 -41.88 -6.41
CA LYS A 82 -5.37 -41.04 -5.23
C LYS A 82 -4.24 -40.03 -5.03
N ILE A 83 -2.99 -40.47 -5.15
CA ILE A 83 -1.81 -39.59 -5.07
C ILE A 83 -1.85 -38.54 -6.19
N ILE A 84 -2.15 -38.93 -7.43
CA ILE A 84 -2.27 -37.99 -8.57
C ILE A 84 -3.34 -36.92 -8.30
N ASN A 85 -4.51 -37.32 -7.80
CA ASN A 85 -5.58 -36.38 -7.45
C ASN A 85 -5.16 -35.42 -6.34
N GLN A 86 -4.46 -35.92 -5.32
CA GLN A 86 -3.97 -35.09 -4.21
C GLN A 86 -2.89 -34.11 -4.70
N LEU A 87 -1.99 -34.56 -5.57
CA LEU A 87 -0.97 -33.71 -6.19
C LEU A 87 -1.61 -32.59 -7.03
N LEU A 88 -2.70 -32.90 -7.76
CA LEU A 88 -3.45 -31.92 -8.54
C LEU A 88 -4.08 -30.85 -7.65
N ILE A 89 -4.66 -31.23 -6.51
CA ILE A 89 -5.24 -30.30 -5.53
C ILE A 89 -4.14 -29.40 -4.95
N VAL A 90 -3.05 -29.99 -4.46
CA VAL A 90 -1.92 -29.24 -3.88
C VAL A 90 -1.31 -28.28 -4.90
N THR A 91 -1.23 -28.69 -6.18
CA THR A 91 -0.73 -27.83 -7.26
C THR A 91 -1.63 -26.61 -7.46
N LYS A 92 -2.95 -26.80 -7.51
CA LYS A 92 -3.92 -25.70 -7.64
C LYS A 92 -3.88 -24.75 -6.45
N GLU A 93 -3.78 -25.28 -5.24
CA GLU A 93 -3.67 -24.47 -4.02
C GLU A 93 -2.36 -23.66 -4.01
N ARG A 94 -1.24 -24.28 -4.37
CA ARG A 94 0.05 -23.60 -4.52
C ARG A 94 -0.02 -22.47 -5.54
N ASP A 95 -0.62 -22.69 -6.70
CA ASP A 95 -0.70 -21.67 -7.75
C ASP A 95 -1.61 -20.50 -7.35
N SER A 96 -2.71 -20.79 -6.63
CA SER A 96 -3.57 -19.78 -6.02
C SER A 96 -2.82 -18.94 -4.97
N LEU A 97 -2.09 -19.59 -4.05
CA LEU A 97 -1.28 -18.91 -3.05
C LEU A 97 -0.16 -18.10 -3.67
N MET A 98 0.49 -18.61 -4.73
CA MET A 98 1.51 -17.87 -5.47
C MET A 98 0.95 -16.57 -6.03
N THR A 99 -0.23 -16.63 -6.65
CA THR A 99 -0.92 -15.46 -7.20
C THR A 99 -1.23 -14.43 -6.10
N GLN A 100 -1.71 -14.89 -4.94
CA GLN A 100 -1.98 -14.00 -3.80
C GLN A 100 -0.70 -13.36 -3.24
N ILE A 101 0.40 -14.11 -3.16
CA ILE A 101 1.70 -13.58 -2.71
C ILE A 101 2.20 -12.50 -3.66
N GLU A 102 2.09 -12.70 -4.96
CA GLU A 102 2.48 -11.69 -5.96
C GLU A 102 1.61 -10.43 -5.89
N GLU A 103 0.31 -10.59 -5.66
CA GLU A 103 -0.59 -9.46 -5.47
C GLU A 103 -0.26 -8.67 -4.19
N GLN A 104 -0.05 -9.36 -3.07
CA GLN A 104 0.36 -8.72 -1.81
C GLN A 104 1.70 -7.99 -1.95
N ARG A 105 2.69 -8.57 -2.64
CA ARG A 105 3.96 -7.89 -2.93
C ARG A 105 3.76 -6.60 -3.71
N ARG A 106 2.87 -6.59 -4.70
CA ARG A 106 2.51 -5.37 -5.45
C ARG A 106 1.86 -4.31 -4.55
N TYR A 107 0.96 -4.70 -3.65
CA TYR A 107 0.37 -3.77 -2.69
C TYR A 107 1.40 -3.18 -1.73
N VAL A 108 2.32 -3.99 -1.21
CA VAL A 108 3.39 -3.50 -0.32
C VAL A 108 4.21 -2.41 -1.00
N VAL A 109 4.67 -2.64 -2.24
CA VAL A 109 5.44 -1.63 -3.00
C VAL A 109 4.62 -0.35 -3.21
N LYS A 110 3.33 -0.48 -3.54
CA LYS A 110 2.43 0.68 -3.72
C LYS A 110 2.28 1.49 -2.43
N VAL A 111 2.08 0.81 -1.29
CA VAL A 111 1.95 1.46 0.02
C VAL A 111 3.25 2.14 0.43
N GLU A 112 4.40 1.52 0.22
CA GLU A 112 5.71 2.14 0.50
C GLU A 112 5.95 3.39 -0.34
N HIS A 113 5.60 3.35 -1.63
CA HIS A 113 5.69 4.51 -2.51
C HIS A 113 4.79 5.66 -2.03
N LEU A 114 3.53 5.36 -1.70
CA LEU A 114 2.61 6.36 -1.14
C LEU A 114 3.11 6.94 0.18
N ARG A 115 3.62 6.08 1.09
CA ARG A 115 4.22 6.53 2.36
C ARG A 115 5.37 7.49 2.13
N LYS A 116 6.25 7.20 1.17
CA LYS A 116 7.38 8.06 0.82
C LYS A 116 6.89 9.41 0.30
N ASN A 117 5.96 9.42 -0.66
CA ASN A 117 5.42 10.66 -1.22
C ASN A 117 4.76 11.53 -0.14
N CYS A 118 3.94 10.94 0.73
CA CYS A 118 3.33 11.66 1.85
C CYS A 118 4.38 12.23 2.83
N SER A 119 5.47 11.49 3.07
CA SER A 119 6.57 11.96 3.92
C SER A 119 7.31 13.15 3.30
N ASP A 120 7.55 13.11 1.99
CA ASP A 120 8.23 14.18 1.26
C ASP A 120 7.37 15.46 1.23
N GLU A 121 6.07 15.32 0.94
CA GLU A 121 5.10 16.43 1.01
C GLU A 121 5.02 17.04 2.41
N LEU A 122 5.03 16.20 3.46
CA LEU A 122 5.03 16.66 4.85
C LEU A 122 6.30 17.44 5.20
N LEU A 123 7.47 16.98 4.75
CA LEU A 123 8.73 17.69 4.93
C LEU A 123 8.72 19.05 4.22
N GLU A 124 8.24 19.10 2.98
CA GLU A 124 8.12 20.36 2.24
C GLU A 124 7.15 21.34 2.92
N ALA A 125 5.98 20.85 3.37
CA ALA A 125 5.03 21.65 4.11
C ALA A 125 5.63 22.22 5.40
N LYS A 126 6.42 21.42 6.12
CA LYS A 126 7.11 21.86 7.34
C LYS A 126 8.10 22.99 7.06
N VAL A 127 8.92 22.86 6.01
CA VAL A 127 9.85 23.92 5.59
C VAL A 127 9.11 25.21 5.26
N ARG A 128 8.01 25.12 4.49
CA ARG A 128 7.19 26.30 4.15
C ARG A 128 6.59 26.97 5.38
N VAL A 129 6.13 26.20 6.36
CA VAL A 129 5.60 26.73 7.63
C VAL A 129 6.69 27.46 8.41
N GLU A 130 7.90 26.91 8.50
CA GLU A 130 9.02 27.55 9.18
C GLU A 130 9.42 28.87 8.50
N GLU A 131 9.47 28.91 7.16
CA GLU A 131 9.74 30.12 6.38
C GLU A 131 8.67 31.20 6.58
N LEU A 132 7.39 30.82 6.51
CA LEU A 132 6.29 31.74 6.74
C LEU A 132 6.29 32.28 8.17
N THR A 133 6.53 31.43 9.16
CA THR A 133 6.66 31.84 10.56
C THR A 133 7.77 32.86 10.73
N ARG A 134 8.96 32.59 10.16
CA ARG A 134 10.08 33.54 10.18
C ARG A 134 9.73 34.87 9.52
N ARG A 135 9.03 34.84 8.38
CA ARG A 135 8.60 36.05 7.66
C ARG A 135 7.62 36.87 8.48
N ILE A 136 6.64 36.22 9.12
CA ILE A 136 5.67 36.88 10.01
C ILE A 136 6.41 37.55 11.16
N SER A 137 7.28 36.83 11.88
CA SER A 137 8.05 37.42 12.99
C SER A 137 8.89 38.62 12.55
N ASN A 138 9.53 38.56 11.38
CA ASN A 138 10.28 39.70 10.85
C ASN A 138 9.38 40.91 10.54
N MET A 139 8.19 40.70 9.99
CA MET A 139 7.24 41.77 9.71
C MET A 139 6.69 42.40 11.01
N GLU A 140 6.36 41.59 12.01
CA GLU A 140 5.91 42.05 13.33
C GLU A 140 6.95 42.96 14.00
N VAL A 141 8.22 42.54 13.97
CA VAL A 141 9.32 43.36 14.52
C VAL A 141 9.45 44.67 13.78
N LYS A 142 9.39 44.66 12.43
CA LYS A 142 9.45 45.88 11.63
C LYS A 142 8.28 46.83 11.94
N GLU A 143 7.06 46.30 11.97
CA GLU A 143 5.86 47.09 12.28
C GLU A 143 5.95 47.71 13.69
N HIS A 144 6.45 46.95 14.66
CA HIS A 144 6.67 47.46 16.01
C HIS A 144 7.70 48.61 16.02
N ILE A 145 8.83 48.46 15.31
CA ILE A 145 9.86 49.51 15.19
C ILE A 145 9.28 50.78 14.56
N ASP A 146 8.55 50.63 13.45
CA ASP A 146 7.95 51.75 12.73
C ASP A 146 6.92 52.48 13.62
N LYS A 147 6.09 51.72 14.34
CA LYS A 147 5.11 52.26 15.30
C LYS A 147 5.78 53.03 16.44
N VAL A 148 6.86 52.51 17.01
CA VAL A 148 7.62 53.19 18.07
C VAL A 148 8.25 54.48 17.54
N SER A 149 8.84 54.44 16.35
CA SER A 149 9.42 55.64 15.70
C SER A 149 8.38 56.74 15.49
N ASN A 150 7.23 56.38 14.89
CA ASN A 150 6.13 57.32 14.65
C ASN A 150 5.58 57.90 15.97
N ASN A 151 5.40 57.07 17.00
CA ASN A 151 4.96 57.53 18.31
C ASN A 151 5.95 58.54 18.93
N LYS A 152 7.25 58.32 18.77
CA LYS A 152 8.30 59.24 19.23
C LYS A 152 8.20 60.60 18.53
N GLU A 153 8.00 60.61 17.21
CA GLU A 153 7.81 61.85 16.45
C GLU A 153 6.51 62.57 16.84
N LYS A 154 5.41 61.83 16.96
CA LYS A 154 4.13 62.38 17.42
C LYS A 154 4.24 63.02 18.80
N ALA A 155 4.96 62.38 19.74
CA ALA A 155 5.19 62.93 21.06
C ALA A 155 6.02 64.23 21.01
N LYS A 156 7.06 64.29 20.16
CA LYS A 156 7.84 65.52 19.94
C LYS A 156 6.97 66.66 19.40
N LEU A 157 6.16 66.40 18.38
CA LEU A 157 5.25 67.38 17.79
C LEU A 157 4.23 67.89 18.82
N GLN A 158 3.64 66.99 19.61
CA GLN A 158 2.70 67.36 20.68
C GLN A 158 3.35 68.25 21.74
N MET A 159 4.60 67.97 22.11
CA MET A 159 5.33 68.78 23.08
C MET A 159 5.60 70.19 22.55
N MET A 160 6.03 70.32 21.28
CA MET A 160 6.24 71.62 20.64
C MET A 160 4.93 72.41 20.49
N LEU A 161 3.83 71.73 20.13
CA LEU A 161 2.52 72.35 20.03
C LEU A 161 2.07 72.91 21.39
N ARG A 162 2.24 72.14 22.48
CA ARG A 162 1.93 72.63 23.84
C ARG A 162 2.79 73.83 24.23
N GLY A 163 4.09 73.81 23.89
CA GLY A 163 5.00 74.93 24.16
C GLY A 163 4.60 76.21 23.42
N THR A 164 4.34 76.11 22.12
CA THR A 164 3.91 77.24 21.29
C THR A 164 2.54 77.77 21.69
N GLN A 165 1.60 76.88 22.06
CA GLN A 165 0.29 77.27 22.59
C GLN A 165 0.43 78.06 23.90
N ALA A 166 1.26 77.58 24.84
CA ALA A 166 1.51 78.28 26.10
C ALA A 166 2.13 79.67 25.89
N GLN A 167 3.04 79.81 24.91
CA GLN A 167 3.60 81.10 24.52
C GLN A 167 2.53 82.05 23.97
N LEU A 168 1.70 81.56 23.05
CA LEU A 168 0.59 82.34 22.48
C LEU A 168 -0.37 82.82 23.56
N ASP A 169 -0.74 81.96 24.51
CA ASP A 169 -1.64 82.32 25.59
C ASP A 169 -1.02 83.35 26.54
N ALA A 170 0.28 83.28 26.81
CA ALA A 170 1.00 84.30 27.56
C ALA A 170 0.99 85.66 26.84
N PHE A 171 1.19 85.68 25.51
CA PHE A 171 1.10 86.91 24.73
C PHE A 171 -0.31 87.49 24.71
N ARG A 172 -1.33 86.66 24.53
CA ARG A 172 -2.74 87.08 24.58
C ARG A 172 -3.09 87.72 25.92
N PHE A 173 -2.65 87.10 27.02
CA PHE A 173 -2.87 87.66 28.36
C PHE A 173 -2.20 89.03 28.53
N ARG A 174 -0.91 89.15 28.16
CA ARG A 174 -0.18 90.43 28.25
C ARG A 174 -0.79 91.51 27.38
N TYR A 175 -1.19 91.16 26.16
CA TYR A 175 -1.81 92.11 25.24
C TYR A 175 -3.14 92.62 25.79
N LYS A 176 -3.98 91.71 26.32
CA LYS A 176 -5.23 92.08 26.98
C LYS A 176 -4.98 93.04 28.15
N GLN A 177 -4.02 92.71 29.02
CA GLN A 177 -3.65 93.58 30.13
C GLN A 177 -3.18 94.97 29.67
N ALA A 178 -2.35 95.04 28.63
CA ALA A 178 -1.88 96.32 28.09
C ALA A 178 -3.02 97.17 27.52
N VAL A 179 -4.00 96.55 26.85
CA VAL A 179 -5.21 97.23 26.37
C VAL A 179 -6.04 97.74 27.55
N ASP A 180 -6.31 96.89 28.54
CA ASP A 180 -7.08 97.25 29.74
C ASP A 180 -6.39 98.41 30.51
N ASP A 181 -5.06 98.37 30.67
CA ASP A 181 -4.27 99.42 31.34
C ASP A 181 -4.30 100.74 30.54
N SER A 182 -4.19 100.65 29.21
CA SER A 182 -4.31 101.81 28.31
C SER A 182 -5.68 102.47 28.41
N ASP A 183 -6.75 101.68 28.45
CA ASP A 183 -8.12 102.18 28.59
C ASP A 183 -8.32 102.88 29.94
N ILE A 184 -7.79 102.32 31.03
CA ILE A 184 -7.82 102.95 32.36
C ILE A 184 -7.04 104.26 32.36
N MET A 185 -5.84 104.27 31.77
CA MET A 185 -5.00 105.46 31.69
C MET A 185 -5.66 106.56 30.86
N ASN A 186 -6.25 106.21 29.72
CA ASN A 186 -6.95 107.17 28.86
C ASN A 186 -8.15 107.79 29.58
N LYS A 187 -8.96 106.98 30.29
CA LYS A 187 -10.06 107.50 31.12
C LYS A 187 -9.57 108.50 32.17
N LYS A 188 -8.51 108.17 32.91
CA LYS A 188 -7.91 109.10 33.90
C LYS A 188 -7.37 110.38 33.25
N PHE A 189 -6.79 110.26 32.07
CA PHE A 189 -6.29 111.42 31.32
C PHE A 189 -7.43 112.35 30.88
N GLU A 190 -8.51 111.79 30.33
CA GLU A 190 -9.71 112.56 29.96
C GLU A 190 -10.35 113.24 31.17
N GLU A 191 -10.50 112.52 32.29
CA GLU A 191 -10.99 113.09 33.56
C GLU A 191 -10.11 114.22 34.08
N ALA A 192 -8.78 114.05 34.09
CA ALA A 192 -7.85 115.09 34.52
C ALA A 192 -7.88 116.30 33.59
N SER A 193 -7.97 116.07 32.28
CA SER A 193 -8.07 117.12 31.26
C SER A 193 -9.36 117.92 31.38
N ALA A 194 -10.50 117.25 31.60
CA ALA A 194 -11.78 117.90 31.86
C ALA A 194 -11.73 118.76 33.13
N ASN A 195 -11.23 118.21 34.25
CA ASN A 195 -11.08 118.94 35.51
C ASN A 195 -10.18 120.18 35.36
N LEU A 196 -9.08 120.07 34.61
CA LEU A 196 -8.19 121.21 34.34
C LEU A 196 -8.90 122.29 33.51
N LYS A 197 -9.65 121.87 32.48
CA LYS A 197 -10.44 122.78 31.65
C LYS A 197 -11.48 123.55 32.48
N ASP A 198 -12.17 122.87 33.39
CA ASP A 198 -13.16 123.48 34.28
C ASP A 198 -12.53 124.46 35.27
N ARG A 199 -11.37 124.12 35.83
CA ARG A 199 -10.58 125.03 36.69
C ARG A 199 -10.12 126.26 35.93
N LEU A 200 -9.60 126.10 34.71
CA LEU A 200 -9.17 127.21 33.87
C LEU A 200 -10.34 128.11 33.47
N ALA A 201 -11.50 127.54 33.12
CA ALA A 201 -12.71 128.30 32.83
C ALA A 201 -13.17 129.11 34.06
N SER A 202 -13.22 128.47 35.23
CA SER A 202 -13.57 129.12 36.50
C SER A 202 -12.62 130.27 36.84
N LYS A 203 -11.30 130.04 36.73
CA LYS A 203 -10.28 131.08 36.96
C LYS A 203 -10.33 132.19 35.92
N GLY A 204 -10.62 131.86 34.65
CA GLY A 204 -10.82 132.84 33.59
C GLY A 204 -11.99 133.78 33.89
N ILE A 205 -13.12 133.23 34.36
CA ILE A 205 -14.29 134.01 34.80
C ILE A 205 -13.93 134.88 36.00
N GLU A 206 -13.23 134.34 37.00
CA GLU A 206 -12.78 135.09 38.18
C GLU A 206 -11.91 136.29 37.79
N VAL A 207 -10.87 136.08 36.95
CA VAL A 207 -10.01 137.16 36.45
C VAL A 207 -10.80 138.21 35.68
N LEU A 208 -11.75 137.79 34.85
CA LEU A 208 -12.60 138.70 34.09
C LEU A 208 -13.50 139.54 35.02
N ASN A 209 -14.05 138.93 36.06
CA ASN A 209 -14.85 139.62 37.08
C ASN A 209 -14.00 140.62 37.88
N LEU A 210 -12.80 140.23 38.32
CA LEU A 210 -11.86 141.13 39.01
C LEU A 210 -11.45 142.31 38.12
N LYS A 211 -11.16 142.06 36.83
CA LYS A 211 -10.88 143.13 35.86
C LYS A 211 -12.06 144.08 35.70
N LYS A 212 -13.30 143.58 35.67
CA LYS A 212 -14.52 144.41 35.63
C LYS A 212 -14.65 145.27 36.89
N GLN A 213 -14.43 144.69 38.08
CA GLN A 213 -14.47 145.43 39.34
C GLN A 213 -13.43 146.55 39.41
N LEU A 214 -12.17 146.25 39.04
CA LEU A 214 -11.09 147.23 38.98
C LEU A 214 -11.38 148.38 37.98
N ALA A 215 -11.90 148.05 36.79
CA ALA A 215 -12.28 149.05 35.80
C ALA A 215 -13.46 149.93 36.26
N GLY A 216 -14.35 149.40 37.11
CA GLY A 216 -15.40 150.18 37.77
C GLY A 216 -14.84 151.10 38.85
N ALA A 217 -13.88 150.64 39.64
CA ALA A 217 -13.22 151.42 40.70
C ALA A 217 -12.33 152.56 40.16
N MET A 218 -11.75 152.41 38.96
CA MET A 218 -10.95 153.46 38.30
C MET A 218 -11.77 154.55 37.59
N LYS A 219 -13.11 154.41 37.53
CA LYS A 219 -14.02 155.38 36.90
C LYS A 219 -14.77 156.27 37.92
N GLN A 220 -14.42 156.18 39.20
CA GLN A 220 -14.80 157.10 40.26
C GLN A 220 -13.63 158.04 40.58
#